data_AF-A0A4R7BA06-F1
#
_entry.id   AF-A0A4R7BA06-F1
#
_cell.length_a   1.000
_cell.length_b   1.000
_cell.length_c   1.000
_cell.angle_alpha   90.00
_cell.angle_beta   90.00
_cell.angle_gamma   90.00
#
_symmetry.space_group_name_H-M   'P 1'
#
loop_
_entity.id
_entity.type
_entity.pdbx_description
1 polymer ?
#
loop_
_entity_poly.entity_id
_entity_poly.type
_entity_poly.pdbx_seq_one_letter_code
_entity_poly.pdbx_strand_id
1 'polypeptide(L)'
;MAKRRYDFDESKVQRYLAEGCGVGRLASYKPWLTVHDVPSSGRVSRIQGWHTGRIHHLLSDGETGLFLLFDWEDNVSDIREQFPLDRGVTRQIAVEIGVPHPHGNHTLPIW
;
A
#
# COMPACT_ATOMS: atom_id res chain seq x y z
N MET A 1 -13.73 -4.38 21.15
CA MET A 1 -13.05 -3.40 20.27
C MET A 1 -13.96 -3.14 19.08
N ALA A 2 -14.35 -1.89 18.83
CA ALA A 2 -15.23 -1.56 17.70
C ALA A 2 -14.55 -1.92 16.37
N LYS A 3 -15.29 -2.54 15.45
CA LYS A 3 -14.78 -2.90 14.11
C LYS A 3 -14.51 -1.60 13.35
N ARG A 4 -13.24 -1.27 13.13
CA ARG A 4 -12.85 -0.06 12.39
C ARG A 4 -13.37 -0.18 10.97
N ARG A 5 -14.02 0.87 10.47
CA ARG A 5 -14.48 0.95 9.09
C ARG A 5 -13.26 1.16 8.20
N TYR A 6 -13.06 0.26 7.23
CA TYR A 6 -11.90 0.26 6.32
C TYR A 6 -12.13 1.09 5.05
N ASP A 7 -13.33 1.67 4.90
CA ASP A 7 -13.70 2.47 3.73
C ASP A 7 -12.70 3.61 3.52
N PHE A 8 -12.24 3.72 2.27
CA PHE A 8 -11.34 4.78 1.81
C PHE A 8 -12.20 5.90 1.22
N ASP A 9 -12.60 6.84 2.06
CA ASP A 9 -13.32 8.03 1.62
C ASP A 9 -12.35 9.12 1.14
N GLU A 10 -12.89 10.14 0.46
CA GLU A 10 -12.05 11.23 -0.05
C GLU A 10 -11.38 12.00 1.10
N SER A 11 -12.01 12.07 2.28
CA SER A 11 -11.43 12.73 3.46
C SER A 11 -10.15 12.02 3.94
N LYS A 12 -10.15 10.67 3.97
CA LYS A 12 -8.98 9.86 4.29
C LYS A 12 -7.89 10.02 3.25
N VAL A 13 -8.23 10.08 1.96
CA VAL A 13 -7.27 10.35 0.88
C VAL A 13 -6.59 11.70 1.08
N GLN A 14 -7.36 12.77 1.29
CA GLN A 14 -6.80 14.11 1.49
C GLN A 14 -5.90 14.17 2.72
N ARG A 15 -6.28 13.49 3.81
CA ARG A 15 -5.42 13.36 4.99
C ARG A 15 -4.11 12.66 4.67
N TYR A 16 -4.14 11.55 3.92
CA TYR A 16 -2.93 10.77 3.59
C TYR A 16 -1.98 11.59 2.73
N LEU A 17 -2.51 12.37 1.78
CA LEU A 17 -1.74 13.32 1.00
C LEU A 17 -1.10 14.40 1.89
N ALA A 18 -1.87 14.98 2.83
CA ALA A 18 -1.36 15.99 3.76
C ALA A 18 -0.28 15.44 4.71
N GLU A 19 -0.37 14.16 5.11
CA GLU A 19 0.61 13.49 5.97
C GLU A 19 1.88 13.04 5.20
N GLY A 20 1.89 13.19 3.87
CA GLY A 20 2.99 12.78 3.00
C GLY A 20 3.09 11.27 2.78
N CYS A 21 1.97 10.54 2.88
CA CYS A 21 1.92 9.12 2.55
C CYS A 21 2.19 8.91 1.06
N GLY A 22 2.99 7.88 0.73
CA GLY A 22 3.48 7.61 -0.62
C GLY A 22 4.66 8.46 -1.07
N VAL A 23 5.09 9.41 -0.26
CA VAL A 23 6.19 10.34 -0.55
C VAL A 23 7.40 10.00 0.31
N GLY A 24 8.59 10.40 -0.14
CA GLY A 24 9.85 10.16 0.54
C GLY A 24 10.63 8.97 -0.04
N ARG A 25 11.78 8.70 0.58
CA ARG A 25 12.71 7.61 0.22
C ARG A 25 13.35 7.05 1.48
N LEU A 26 13.79 5.79 1.44
CA LEU A 26 14.47 5.14 2.56
C LEU A 26 13.68 5.33 3.88
N ALA A 27 14.34 5.79 4.94
CA ALA A 27 13.76 6.03 6.26
C ALA A 27 12.63 7.07 6.28
N SER A 28 12.59 7.98 5.30
CA SER A 28 11.57 9.04 5.25
C SER A 28 10.30 8.62 4.51
N TYR A 29 10.31 7.47 3.82
CA TYR A 29 9.17 7.01 3.06
C TYR A 29 8.05 6.51 3.98
N LYS A 30 6.83 6.96 3.71
CA LYS A 30 5.62 6.52 4.41
C LYS A 30 4.75 5.69 3.45
N PRO A 31 4.48 4.40 3.73
CA PRO A 31 3.64 3.59 2.85
C PRO A 31 2.18 4.08 2.82
N TRP A 32 1.48 3.87 1.71
CA TRP A 32 0.07 4.25 1.58
C TRP A 32 -0.86 3.41 2.44
N LEU A 33 -0.51 2.14 2.65
CA LEU A 33 -1.26 1.22 3.50
C LEU A 33 -0.34 0.69 4.60
N THR A 34 -0.89 0.56 5.80
CA THR A 34 -0.23 -0.09 6.92
C THR A 34 -0.93 -1.40 7.27
N VAL A 35 -0.29 -2.21 8.12
CA VAL A 35 -0.89 -3.43 8.69
C VAL A 35 -2.20 -3.18 9.46
N HIS A 36 -2.54 -1.91 9.76
CA HIS A 36 -3.77 -1.52 10.43
C HIS A 36 -4.88 -1.07 9.45
N ASP A 37 -4.56 -0.92 8.16
CA ASP A 37 -5.48 -0.41 7.14
C ASP A 37 -6.21 -1.51 6.37
N VAL A 38 -5.76 -2.77 6.47
CA VAL A 38 -6.37 -3.89 5.74
C VAL A 38 -6.73 -4.98 6.74
N PRO A 39 -7.98 -5.47 6.75
CA PRO A 39 -8.33 -6.65 7.54
C PRO A 39 -7.60 -7.84 6.93
N SER A 40 -6.60 -8.34 7.62
CA SER A 40 -5.86 -9.49 7.12
C SER A 40 -6.73 -10.75 7.22
N SER A 41 -6.95 -11.41 6.08
CA SER A 41 -7.41 -12.81 6.06
C SER A 41 -6.27 -13.78 6.36
N GLY A 42 -5.02 -13.31 6.38
CA GLY A 42 -3.81 -14.05 6.68
C GLY A 42 -2.87 -13.31 7.63
N ARG A 43 -1.57 -13.66 7.61
CA ARG A 43 -0.54 -13.06 8.46
C ARG A 43 0.00 -11.77 7.84
N VAL A 44 0.12 -10.75 8.68
CA VAL A 44 0.81 -9.49 8.40
C VAL A 44 2.13 -9.45 9.14
N SER A 45 3.12 -8.74 8.59
CA SER A 45 4.46 -8.65 9.17
C SER A 45 4.92 -7.19 9.26
N ARG A 46 5.69 -6.90 10.31
CA ARG A 46 6.43 -5.65 10.47
C ARG A 46 7.89 -6.00 10.65
N ILE A 47 8.73 -5.63 9.68
CA ILE A 47 10.14 -6.04 9.62
C ILE A 47 11.00 -4.79 9.47
N GLN A 48 12.08 -4.73 10.25
CA GLN A 48 13.09 -3.68 10.13
C GLN A 48 13.92 -3.95 8.86
N GLY A 49 13.90 -3.02 7.91
CA GLY A 49 14.71 -3.11 6.70
C GLY A 49 16.15 -2.71 6.95
N TRP A 50 17.09 -3.50 6.42
CA TRP A 50 18.51 -3.24 6.47
C TRP A 50 18.89 -2.03 5.62
N HIS A 51 18.41 -1.97 4.38
CA HIS A 51 18.77 -0.91 3.44
C HIS A 51 18.09 0.42 3.74
N THR A 52 16.86 0.39 4.25
CA THR A 52 16.03 1.59 4.42
C THR A 52 16.09 2.17 5.82
N GLY A 53 16.49 1.38 6.83
CA GLY A 53 16.50 1.79 8.23
C GLY A 53 15.10 2.03 8.83
N ARG A 54 14.02 1.59 8.19
CA ARG A 54 12.64 1.71 8.71
C ARG A 54 11.92 0.37 8.84
N ILE A 55 10.80 0.40 9.57
CA ILE A 55 9.86 -0.72 9.64
C ILE A 55 9.00 -0.74 8.38
N HIS A 56 9.02 -1.86 7.67
CA HIS A 56 8.17 -2.13 6.52
C HIS A 56 6.85 -2.75 6.94
N HIS A 57 5.77 -2.37 6.26
CA HIS A 57 4.42 -2.88 6.51
C HIS A 57 3.98 -3.86 5.41
N LEU A 58 4.02 -5.15 5.73
CA LEU A 58 3.79 -6.23 4.77
C LEU A 58 2.45 -6.90 5.08
N LEU A 59 1.58 -6.97 4.07
CA LEU A 59 0.17 -7.32 4.24
C LEU A 59 -0.12 -8.80 3.94
N SER A 60 0.91 -9.56 3.56
CA SER A 60 0.83 -11.01 3.32
C SER A 60 2.18 -11.72 3.52
N ASP A 61 2.14 -13.05 3.60
CA ASP A 61 3.35 -13.88 3.62
C ASP A 61 4.13 -13.79 2.29
N GLY A 62 3.42 -13.63 1.16
CA GLY A 62 4.05 -13.43 -0.16
C GLY A 62 4.81 -12.11 -0.23
N GLU A 63 4.22 -11.02 0.27
CA GLU A 63 4.92 -9.74 0.42
C GLU A 63 6.13 -9.87 1.36
N THR A 64 6.01 -10.67 2.42
CA THR A 64 7.11 -10.91 3.35
C THR A 64 8.27 -11.65 2.68
N GLY A 65 7.99 -12.70 1.90
CA GLY A 65 9.02 -13.41 1.15
C GLY A 65 9.74 -12.51 0.13
N LEU A 66 8.97 -11.72 -0.64
CA LEU A 66 9.55 -10.77 -1.60
C LEU A 66 10.39 -9.69 -0.92
N PHE A 67 9.92 -9.14 0.21
CA PHE A 67 10.66 -8.15 0.97
C PHE A 67 12.03 -8.70 1.42
N LEU A 68 12.06 -9.91 1.99
CA LEU A 68 13.31 -10.52 2.45
C LEU A 68 14.30 -10.79 1.31
N LEU A 69 13.80 -11.16 0.12
CA LEU A 69 14.65 -11.29 -1.06
C LEU A 69 15.25 -9.94 -1.45
N PHE A 70 14.44 -8.89 -1.57
CA PHE A 70 14.92 -7.58 -2.00
C PHE A 70 15.81 -6.90 -0.95
N ASP A 71 15.55 -7.07 0.35
CA ASP A 71 16.39 -6.49 1.41
C ASP A 71 17.71 -7.25 1.59
N TRP A 72 17.90 -8.38 0.90
CA TRP A 72 19.16 -9.12 0.85
C TRP A 72 19.99 -8.83 -0.40
N GLU A 73 19.37 -8.33 -1.47
CA GLU A 73 20.03 -8.08 -2.75
C GLU A 73 20.86 -6.79 -2.73
N ASP A 74 22.18 -6.91 -2.94
CA ASP A 74 23.13 -5.77 -2.91
C ASP A 74 22.78 -4.64 -3.90
N ASN A 75 22.12 -4.97 -5.02
CA ASN A 75 21.72 -4.01 -6.04
C ASN A 75 20.44 -3.24 -5.68
N VAL A 76 19.76 -3.60 -4.59
CA VAL A 76 18.55 -2.91 -4.13
C VAL A 76 18.96 -1.77 -3.19
N SER A 77 18.70 -0.54 -3.63
CA SER A 77 19.04 0.65 -2.84
C SER A 77 17.91 1.18 -1.97
N ASP A 78 16.65 0.94 -2.34
CA ASP A 78 15.47 1.41 -1.62
C ASP A 78 14.28 0.48 -1.88
N ILE A 79 13.43 0.33 -0.86
CA ILE A 79 12.22 -0.49 -0.93
C ILE A 79 11.05 0.38 -0.46
N ARG A 80 10.04 0.54 -1.32
CA ARG A 80 8.85 1.36 -1.06
C ARG A 80 7.59 0.53 -1.25
N GLU A 81 7.21 -0.22 -0.21
CA GLU A 81 5.99 -1.01 -0.20
C GLU A 81 4.74 -0.12 -0.17
N GLN A 82 3.62 -0.69 -0.62
CA GLN A 82 2.31 -0.01 -0.71
C GLN A 82 2.41 1.36 -1.37
N PHE A 83 3.12 1.42 -2.50
CA PHE A 83 3.33 2.66 -3.25
C PHE A 83 2.03 3.09 -3.95
N PRO A 84 1.54 4.32 -3.73
CA PRO A 84 0.30 4.77 -4.36
C PRO A 84 0.53 5.12 -5.83
N LEU A 85 -0.50 4.89 -6.63
CA LEU A 85 -0.54 5.29 -8.04
C LEU A 85 -1.37 6.56 -8.21
N ASP A 86 -1.03 7.37 -9.20
CA ASP A 86 -1.81 8.57 -9.55
C ASP A 86 -3.24 8.17 -9.97
N ARG A 87 -4.24 8.73 -9.29
CA ARG A 87 -5.66 8.42 -9.55
C ARG A 87 -6.14 8.94 -10.90
N GLY A 88 -5.64 10.09 -11.36
CA GLY A 88 -5.96 10.62 -12.69
C GLY A 88 -5.45 9.69 -13.78
N VAL A 89 -4.17 9.28 -13.66
CA VAL A 89 -3.54 8.35 -14.61
C VAL A 89 -4.24 6.99 -14.61
N THR A 90 -4.47 6.40 -13.44
CA THR A 90 -5.13 5.08 -13.37
C THR A 90 -6.58 5.11 -13.88
N ARG A 91 -7.31 6.22 -13.68
CA ARG A 91 -8.65 6.41 -14.28
C ARG A 91 -8.59 6.49 -15.80
N GLN A 92 -7.63 7.22 -16.34
CA GLN A 92 -7.42 7.31 -17.78
C GLN A 92 -7.14 5.92 -18.37
N ILE A 93 -6.20 5.17 -17.77
CA ILE A 93 -5.87 3.80 -18.19
C ILE A 93 -7.12 2.90 -18.15
N ALA A 94 -7.92 2.98 -17.09
CA ALA A 94 -9.14 2.18 -16.97
C ALA A 94 -10.14 2.43 -18.12
N VAL A 95 -10.31 3.70 -18.52
CA VAL A 95 -11.12 4.08 -19.69
C VAL A 95 -10.52 3.52 -20.98
N GLU A 96 -9.21 3.65 -21.17
CA GLU A 96 -8.50 3.19 -22.38
C GLU A 96 -8.61 1.67 -22.58
N ILE A 97 -8.49 0.88 -21.52
CA ILE A 97 -8.58 -0.59 -21.57
C ILE A 97 -10.01 -1.12 -21.38
N GLY A 98 -10.99 -0.22 -21.21
CA GLY A 98 -12.41 -0.58 -21.11
C GLY A 98 -12.79 -1.34 -19.83
N VAL A 99 -12.09 -1.12 -18.70
CA VAL A 99 -12.42 -1.75 -17.41
C VAL A 99 -12.92 -0.70 -16.39
N PRO A 100 -13.80 -1.07 -15.45
CA PRO A 100 -14.21 -0.16 -14.39
C PRO A 100 -13.03 0.17 -13.47
N HIS A 101 -12.81 1.47 -13.19
CA HIS A 101 -11.80 1.89 -12.22
C HIS A 101 -12.20 1.45 -10.80
N PRO A 102 -11.25 0.92 -9.99
CA PRO A 102 -11.55 0.51 -8.61
C PRO A 102 -12.14 1.66 -7.78
N HIS A 103 -13.31 1.43 -7.19
CA HIS A 103 -13.97 2.37 -6.30
C HIS A 103 -14.16 1.73 -4.91
N GLY A 104 -14.06 2.56 -3.87
CA GLY A 104 -14.23 2.12 -2.49
C GLY A 104 -15.70 1.78 -2.19
N ASN A 105 -16.05 0.51 -2.31
CA ASN A 105 -16.87 -0.24 -1.37
C ASN A 105 -16.96 -1.70 -1.81
N HIS A 106 -16.96 -2.62 -0.85
CA HIS A 106 -17.20 -4.05 -1.04
C HIS A 106 -18.57 -4.28 -1.70
N THR A 107 -18.61 -4.21 -3.01
CA THR A 107 -19.66 -4.80 -3.84
C THR A 107 -18.93 -5.47 -4.97
N LEU A 108 -18.80 -6.79 -4.86
CA LEU A 108 -18.52 -7.63 -6.02
C LEU A 108 -19.48 -7.18 -7.13
N PRO A 109 -19.03 -7.02 -8.39
CA PRO A 109 -19.96 -6.89 -9.49
C PRO A 109 -20.79 -8.18 -9.51
N ILE A 110 -22.06 -8.05 -9.12
CA ILE A 110 -23.10 -9.01 -9.43
C ILE A 110 -23.21 -9.02 -10.95
N TRP A 111 -22.55 -10.01 -11.57
CA TRP A 111 -23.03 -10.60 -12.81
C TRP A 111 -24.16 -11.56 -12.44
#